data_AF-A0AA39T3H9-F1
#
_entry.id   AF-A0AA39T3H9-F1
#
_cell.length_a   1.000
_cell.length_b   1.000
_cell.length_c   1.000
_cell.angle_alpha   90.00
_cell.angle_beta   90.00
_cell.angle_gamma   90.00
#
_symmetry.space_group_name_H-M   'P 1'
#
loop_
_entity.id
_entity.type
_entity.pdbx_description
1 polymer ?
#
loop_
_entity_poly.entity_id
_entity_poly.type
_entity_poly.pdbx_seq_one_letter_code
_entity_poly.pdbx_strand_id
1 'polypeptide(L)'
;MATSLHPLKLYKGRKSVPEASLIIVGEILPTRFWVDKVGSWKSSFGSLRNAKFTISLGEPRDEEFAKDWANAVGRINGAIVHIGGARDEKTRNCIHMENDSTQIRLSTPIFEPLEPGAIVMDEVIQRWQVDAEHQQALNALKRTHKICPLRVFDIDDRPIGVMNMPALMKGALAEVHFSIRHWAIYRPDQPAQHSFSCTLNQICLLKRPPPAVQNPYKTTRTLYHPLLVQETSTADANSSRSHT
;
A
#
# COMPACT_ATOMS: atom_id res chain seq x y z
N MET A 1 -1.94 -1.84 33.97
CA MET A 1 -2.39 -0.49 33.62
C MET A 1 -3.28 -0.61 32.40
N ALA A 2 -4.57 -0.34 32.53
CA ALA A 2 -5.55 -0.55 31.46
C ALA A 2 -5.54 0.63 30.48
N THR A 3 -5.16 0.35 29.24
CA THR A 3 -5.19 1.31 28.13
C THR A 3 -6.65 1.60 27.76
N SER A 4 -7.10 2.82 28.08
CA SER A 4 -8.40 3.35 27.68
C SER A 4 -8.45 3.47 26.16
N LEU A 5 -9.21 2.60 25.51
CA LEU A 5 -9.63 2.77 24.12
C LEU A 5 -10.51 4.02 24.05
N HIS A 6 -10.01 5.09 23.43
CA HIS A 6 -10.82 6.28 23.19
C HIS A 6 -12.01 5.94 22.29
N PRO A 7 -13.24 6.32 22.67
CA PRO A 7 -14.40 6.10 21.83
C PRO A 7 -14.26 6.89 20.53
N LEU A 8 -14.54 6.21 19.42
CA LEU A 8 -14.68 6.80 18.09
C LEU A 8 -15.60 8.02 18.18
N LYS A 9 -15.12 9.21 17.81
CA LYS A 9 -15.95 10.41 17.74
C LYS A 9 -17.10 10.16 16.76
N LEU A 10 -18.32 10.07 17.29
CA LEU A 10 -19.55 9.94 16.53
C LEU A 10 -19.75 11.17 15.63
N TYR A 11 -19.86 10.94 14.33
CA TYR A 11 -20.34 11.92 13.37
C TYR A 11 -21.86 12.11 13.54
N LYS A 12 -22.30 13.34 13.82
CA LYS A 12 -23.73 13.70 13.81
C LYS A 12 -24.25 13.65 12.36
N GLY A 13 -25.16 12.73 12.05
CA GLY A 13 -25.93 12.72 10.79
C GLY A 13 -25.93 11.41 10.01
N ARG A 14 -24.97 10.50 10.25
CA ARG A 14 -25.11 9.07 9.95
C ARG A 14 -25.32 8.36 11.27
N LYS A 15 -26.35 7.51 11.39
CA LYS A 15 -26.37 6.52 12.49
C LYS A 15 -25.03 5.77 12.40
N SER A 16 -24.16 5.90 13.40
CA SER A 16 -22.92 5.14 13.46
C SER A 16 -23.32 3.68 13.63
N VAL A 17 -23.44 2.98 12.51
CA VAL A 17 -23.53 1.52 12.57
C VAL A 17 -22.19 1.09 13.17
N PRO A 18 -22.17 0.31 14.26
CA PRO A 18 -20.93 -0.19 14.81
C PRO A 18 -20.21 -0.99 13.71
N GLU A 19 -19.08 -0.47 13.22
CA GLU A 19 -18.23 -1.18 12.27
C GLU A 19 -17.38 -2.18 13.04
N ALA A 20 -17.39 -3.44 12.62
CA ALA A 20 -16.53 -4.45 13.22
C ALA A 20 -15.06 -4.08 13.00
N SER A 21 -14.27 -4.05 14.07
CA SER A 21 -12.82 -3.91 14.01
C SER A 21 -12.21 -5.30 13.96
N LEU A 22 -11.61 -5.63 12.83
CA LEU A 22 -10.95 -6.90 12.57
C LEU A 22 -9.44 -6.69 12.52
N ILE A 23 -8.69 -7.72 12.94
CA ILE A 23 -7.24 -7.71 12.92
C ILE A 23 -6.79 -8.95 12.14
N ILE A 24 -5.80 -8.76 11.27
CA ILE A 24 -5.12 -9.85 10.58
C ILE A 24 -3.62 -9.57 10.52
N VAL A 25 -2.80 -10.61 10.67
CA VAL A 25 -1.37 -10.54 10.42
C VAL A 25 -1.10 -11.10 9.02
N GLY A 26 -0.37 -10.35 8.21
CA GLY A 26 -0.07 -10.70 6.83
C GLY A 26 1.22 -10.05 6.36
N GLU A 27 1.76 -10.55 5.26
CA GLU A 27 2.86 -9.88 4.59
C GLU A 27 2.32 -8.87 3.58
N ILE A 28 2.80 -7.63 3.65
CA ILE A 28 2.44 -6.58 2.68
C ILE A 28 3.13 -6.89 1.36
N LEU A 29 2.35 -7.25 0.34
CA LEU A 29 2.90 -7.62 -0.95
C LEU A 29 3.36 -6.37 -1.73
N PRO A 30 4.44 -6.49 -2.52
CA PRO A 30 4.87 -5.42 -3.41
C PRO A 30 3.92 -5.22 -4.59
N THR A 31 3.15 -6.26 -4.95
CA THR A 31 2.09 -6.19 -5.96
C THR A 31 0.91 -5.40 -5.41
N ARG A 32 0.29 -4.56 -6.26
CA ARG A 32 -0.91 -3.79 -5.88
C ARG A 32 -0.72 -2.95 -4.61
N PHE A 33 0.50 -2.44 -4.43
CA PHE A 33 0.87 -1.51 -3.38
C PHE A 33 0.80 -0.08 -3.90
N TRP A 34 -0.23 0.64 -3.48
CA TRP A 34 -0.49 2.03 -3.83
C TRP A 34 -0.64 2.85 -2.56
N VAL A 35 0.48 3.12 -1.91
CA VAL A 35 0.56 3.91 -0.68
C VAL A 35 1.50 5.10 -0.90
N ASP A 36 1.11 5.97 -1.82
CA ASP A 36 1.84 7.19 -2.16
C ASP A 36 0.90 8.40 -2.15
N LYS A 37 1.38 9.56 -2.61
CA LYS A 37 0.68 10.85 -2.57
C LYS A 37 -0.67 10.86 -3.30
N VAL A 38 -0.88 9.99 -4.29
CA VAL A 38 -2.12 9.90 -5.08
C VAL A 38 -2.76 8.51 -5.04
N GLY A 39 -2.14 7.57 -4.34
CA GLY A 39 -2.62 6.21 -4.14
C GLY A 39 -2.83 5.48 -5.47
N SER A 40 -3.94 4.75 -5.55
CA SER A 40 -4.30 3.97 -6.76
C SER A 40 -4.93 4.80 -7.88
N TRP A 41 -4.91 6.14 -7.77
CA TRP A 41 -5.56 7.00 -8.74
C TRP A 41 -4.86 6.98 -10.11
N LYS A 42 -5.69 7.01 -11.16
CA LYS A 42 -5.28 7.26 -12.54
C LYS A 42 -6.29 8.21 -13.16
N SER A 43 -5.86 9.07 -14.08
CA SER A 43 -6.74 10.04 -14.76
C SER A 43 -7.95 9.39 -15.45
N SER A 44 -7.78 8.17 -15.97
CA SER A 44 -8.86 7.38 -16.58
C SER A 44 -9.93 6.90 -15.60
N PHE A 45 -9.66 6.90 -14.29
CA PHE A 45 -10.59 6.47 -13.25
C PHE A 45 -11.40 7.63 -12.64
N GLY A 46 -11.32 8.81 -13.25
CA GLY A 46 -12.10 9.99 -12.89
C GLY A 46 -11.35 10.94 -11.94
N SER A 47 -12.09 11.66 -11.09
CA SER A 47 -11.54 12.71 -10.24
C SER A 47 -10.60 12.17 -9.15
N LEU A 48 -9.55 12.94 -8.83
CA LEU A 48 -8.59 12.65 -7.76
C LEU A 48 -9.24 12.39 -6.40
N ARG A 49 -10.47 12.90 -6.16
CA ARG A 49 -11.22 12.61 -4.92
C ARG A 49 -11.46 11.12 -4.68
N ASN A 50 -11.43 10.31 -5.73
CA ASN A 50 -11.64 8.87 -5.67
C ASN A 50 -10.34 8.09 -5.34
N ALA A 51 -9.22 8.80 -5.13
CA ALA A 51 -7.95 8.19 -4.76
C ALA A 51 -8.06 7.39 -3.46
N LYS A 52 -7.39 6.24 -3.44
CA LYS A 52 -7.37 5.33 -2.29
C LYS A 52 -5.96 4.86 -2.03
N PHE A 53 -5.58 4.80 -0.77
CA PHE A 53 -4.50 3.91 -0.37
C PHE A 53 -4.97 2.48 -0.58
N THR A 54 -4.14 1.64 -1.17
CA THR A 54 -4.48 0.23 -1.42
C THR A 54 -3.26 -0.64 -1.20
N ILE A 55 -3.44 -1.74 -0.48
CA ILE A 55 -2.43 -2.77 -0.27
C ILE A 55 -3.03 -4.14 -0.53
N SER A 56 -2.17 -5.11 -0.85
CA SER A 56 -2.49 -6.53 -0.79
C SER A 56 -1.70 -7.16 0.36
N LEU A 57 -2.37 -7.97 1.16
CA LEU A 57 -1.72 -8.88 2.11
C LEU A 57 -1.64 -10.28 1.49
N GLY A 58 -0.49 -10.92 1.65
CA GLY A 58 -0.30 -12.34 1.40
C GLY A 58 -0.04 -13.10 2.69
N GLU A 59 0.07 -14.41 2.54
CA GLU A 59 0.48 -15.31 3.62
C GLU A 59 1.81 -14.86 4.23
N PRO A 60 1.92 -14.74 5.57
CA PRO A 60 3.19 -14.49 6.22
C PRO A 60 4.22 -15.55 5.85
N ARG A 61 5.44 -15.15 5.47
CA ARG A 61 6.60 -16.06 5.45
C ARG A 61 7.09 -16.44 6.85
N ASP A 62 6.63 -15.70 7.85
CA ASP A 62 6.95 -15.94 9.24
C ASP A 62 6.20 -17.17 9.77
N GLU A 63 6.93 -18.20 10.17
CA GLU A 63 6.37 -19.48 10.61
C GLU A 63 5.37 -19.35 11.77
N GLU A 64 5.59 -18.39 12.67
CA GLU A 64 4.72 -18.18 13.82
C GLU A 64 3.32 -17.74 13.40
N PHE A 65 3.24 -16.89 12.37
CA PHE A 65 1.98 -16.31 11.88
C PHE A 65 1.41 -17.04 10.68
N ALA A 66 2.23 -17.75 9.89
CA ALA A 66 1.79 -18.49 8.70
C ALA A 66 0.71 -19.52 9.04
N LYS A 67 0.86 -20.21 10.17
CA LYS A 67 -0.08 -21.23 10.65
C LYS A 67 -1.53 -20.74 10.83
N ASP A 68 -1.70 -19.44 11.11
CA ASP A 68 -3.02 -18.84 11.37
C ASP A 68 -3.66 -18.25 10.10
N TRP A 69 -2.89 -18.09 9.02
CA TRP A 69 -3.34 -17.44 7.79
C TRP A 69 -4.54 -18.12 7.16
N ALA A 70 -4.45 -19.44 6.94
CA ALA A 70 -5.53 -20.22 6.32
C ALA A 70 -6.84 -20.16 7.13
N ASN A 71 -6.73 -20.19 8.47
CA ASN A 71 -7.88 -20.05 9.37
C ASN A 71 -8.47 -18.64 9.31
N ALA A 72 -7.65 -17.59 9.33
CA ALA A 72 -8.10 -16.21 9.23
C ALA A 72 -8.83 -15.92 7.90
N VAL A 73 -8.25 -16.34 6.78
CA VAL A 73 -8.86 -16.28 5.45
C VAL A 73 -10.17 -17.08 5.42
N GLY A 74 -10.17 -18.29 5.98
CA GLY A 74 -11.35 -19.16 6.08
C GLY A 74 -12.49 -18.49 6.84
N ARG A 75 -12.21 -17.83 7.96
CA ARG A 75 -13.20 -17.09 8.76
C ARG A 75 -13.77 -15.88 8.01
N ILE A 76 -12.94 -15.12 7.31
CA ILE A 76 -13.40 -13.99 6.48
C ILE A 76 -14.29 -14.50 5.35
N ASN A 77 -13.88 -15.57 4.65
CA ASN A 77 -14.69 -16.19 3.60
C ASN A 77 -16.00 -16.76 4.14
N GLY A 78 -15.98 -17.40 5.31
CA GLY A 78 -17.18 -17.90 5.98
C GLY A 78 -18.16 -16.77 6.30
N ALA A 79 -17.68 -15.64 6.82
CA ALA A 79 -18.51 -14.47 7.08
C ALA A 79 -19.11 -13.89 5.78
N ILE A 80 -18.31 -13.78 4.72
CA ILE A 80 -18.76 -13.35 3.39
C ILE A 80 -19.88 -14.27 2.86
N VAL A 81 -19.69 -15.59 2.95
CA VAL A 81 -20.66 -16.58 2.48
C VAL A 81 -21.94 -16.55 3.33
N HIS A 82 -21.80 -16.35 4.64
CA HIS A 82 -22.95 -16.23 5.53
C HIS A 82 -23.82 -15.00 5.21
N ILE A 83 -23.20 -13.88 4.83
CA ILE A 83 -23.91 -12.62 4.51
C ILE A 83 -24.44 -12.60 3.07
N GLY A 84 -23.63 -13.02 2.10
CA GLY A 84 -23.93 -12.91 0.67
C GLY A 84 -24.49 -14.19 0.04
N GLY A 85 -24.57 -15.29 0.77
CA GLY A 85 -24.85 -16.61 0.22
C GLY A 85 -23.61 -17.28 -0.39
N ALA A 86 -23.82 -18.41 -1.07
CA ALA A 86 -22.72 -19.12 -1.75
C ALA A 86 -22.01 -18.21 -2.75
N ARG A 87 -20.68 -18.32 -2.83
CA ARG A 87 -19.88 -17.57 -3.82
C ARG A 87 -20.37 -17.91 -5.22
N ASP A 88 -21.03 -16.95 -5.85
CA ASP A 88 -21.33 -16.98 -7.29
C ASP A 88 -20.30 -16.13 -8.06
N GLU A 89 -20.28 -16.27 -9.38
CA GLU A 89 -19.41 -15.46 -10.26
C GLU A 89 -19.70 -13.96 -10.16
N LYS A 90 -20.83 -13.57 -9.56
CA LYS A 90 -21.27 -12.17 -9.46
C LYS A 90 -20.79 -11.51 -8.16
N THR A 91 -20.32 -12.29 -7.18
CA THR A 91 -19.85 -11.80 -5.90
C THR A 91 -18.45 -11.20 -6.02
N ARG A 92 -18.31 -9.90 -5.76
CA ARG A 92 -17.01 -9.21 -5.69
C ARG A 92 -16.46 -9.28 -4.28
N ASN A 93 -15.25 -9.81 -4.10
CA ASN A 93 -14.64 -10.02 -2.79
C ASN A 93 -13.35 -9.20 -2.59
N CYS A 94 -13.01 -8.91 -1.33
CA CYS A 94 -11.67 -8.42 -0.99
C CYS A 94 -10.62 -9.52 -0.92
N ILE A 95 -11.00 -10.80 -1.00
CA ILE A 95 -10.06 -11.93 -1.08
C ILE A 95 -10.02 -12.44 -2.51
N HIS A 96 -8.83 -12.48 -3.11
CA HIS A 96 -8.59 -12.97 -4.46
C HIS A 96 -7.43 -13.97 -4.48
N MET A 97 -7.47 -14.91 -5.42
CA MET A 97 -6.32 -15.75 -5.74
C MET A 97 -5.53 -15.10 -6.88
N GLU A 98 -4.21 -15.06 -6.75
CA GLU A 98 -3.29 -14.60 -7.79
C GLU A 98 -2.03 -15.47 -7.71
N ASN A 99 -1.68 -16.16 -8.81
CA ASN A 99 -0.57 -17.13 -8.87
C ASN A 99 -0.64 -18.20 -7.76
N ASP A 100 -1.80 -18.85 -7.61
CA ASP A 100 -2.10 -19.86 -6.57
C ASP A 100 -1.96 -19.38 -5.12
N SER A 101 -1.68 -18.10 -4.91
CA SER A 101 -1.55 -17.50 -3.59
C SER A 101 -2.82 -16.73 -3.24
N THR A 102 -3.36 -16.95 -2.05
CA THR A 102 -4.48 -16.17 -1.54
C THR A 102 -3.99 -14.81 -1.06
N GLN A 103 -4.65 -13.76 -1.54
CA GLN A 103 -4.37 -12.39 -1.14
C GLN A 103 -5.63 -11.69 -0.63
N ILE A 104 -5.43 -10.75 0.30
CA ILE A 104 -6.49 -9.88 0.81
C ILE A 104 -6.17 -8.45 0.39
N ARG A 105 -7.06 -7.87 -0.43
CA ARG A 105 -6.98 -6.47 -0.85
C ARG A 105 -7.67 -5.57 0.16
N LEU A 106 -6.92 -4.64 0.72
CA LEU A 106 -7.46 -3.61 1.62
C LEU A 106 -7.27 -2.24 1.00
N SER A 107 -8.25 -1.36 1.21
CA SER A 107 -8.16 0.01 0.72
C SER A 107 -8.85 1.01 1.62
N THR A 108 -8.42 2.26 1.60
CA THR A 108 -9.08 3.35 2.32
C THR A 108 -8.98 4.64 1.50
N PRO A 109 -10.02 5.49 1.46
CA PRO A 109 -9.96 6.75 0.72
C PRO A 109 -8.86 7.68 1.26
N ILE A 110 -8.17 8.36 0.36
CA ILE A 110 -7.22 9.43 0.74
C ILE A 110 -7.97 10.71 1.07
N PHE A 111 -9.07 10.98 0.36
CA PHE A 111 -9.85 12.20 0.49
C PHE A 111 -11.26 11.90 1.00
N GLU A 112 -11.72 12.66 1.99
CA GLU A 112 -13.09 12.64 2.46
C GLU A 112 -13.73 14.03 2.29
N PRO A 113 -15.01 14.13 1.93
CA PRO A 113 -15.70 15.41 1.90
C PRO A 113 -15.62 16.12 3.26
N LEU A 114 -15.49 17.45 3.22
CA LEU A 114 -15.69 18.27 4.40
C LEU A 114 -17.17 18.21 4.82
N GLU A 115 -17.40 18.32 6.14
CA GLU A 115 -18.76 18.40 6.66
C GLU A 115 -19.46 19.66 6.13
N PRO A 116 -20.78 19.61 5.85
CA PRO A 116 -21.54 20.78 5.47
C PRO A 116 -21.39 21.90 6.51
N GLY A 117 -20.90 23.07 6.07
CA GLY A 117 -20.68 24.22 6.96
C GLY A 117 -19.31 24.27 7.64
N ALA A 118 -18.38 23.36 7.31
CA ALA A 118 -16.98 23.48 7.74
C ALA A 118 -16.36 24.75 7.14
N ILE A 119 -16.00 25.71 8.01
CA ILE A 119 -15.36 26.99 7.61
C ILE A 119 -13.85 26.81 7.45
N VAL A 120 -13.27 25.83 8.13
CA VAL A 120 -11.82 25.62 8.21
C VAL A 120 -11.36 24.64 7.15
N MET A 121 -10.40 25.07 6.33
CA MET A 121 -9.69 24.18 5.40
C MET A 121 -8.79 23.22 6.19
N ASP A 122 -8.76 21.96 5.76
CA ASP A 122 -7.88 20.95 6.34
C ASP A 122 -6.40 21.34 6.14
N GLU A 123 -5.63 21.48 7.23
CA GLU A 123 -4.22 21.88 7.11
C GLU A 123 -3.37 20.83 6.38
N VAL A 124 -3.76 19.55 6.49
CA VAL A 124 -3.04 18.44 5.88
C VAL A 124 -3.14 18.53 4.35
N ILE A 125 -4.34 18.73 3.78
CA ILE A 125 -4.51 18.91 2.34
C ILE A 125 -3.80 20.15 1.79
N GLN A 126 -3.59 21.20 2.61
CA GLN A 126 -2.85 22.39 2.18
C GLN A 126 -1.36 22.11 1.96
N ARG A 127 -0.77 21.28 2.83
CA ARG A 127 0.65 20.92 2.80
C ARG A 127 0.94 19.64 2.02
N TRP A 128 -0.10 18.93 1.57
CA TRP A 128 0.04 17.70 0.81
C TRP A 128 0.72 17.97 -0.53
N GLN A 129 1.84 17.30 -0.75
CA GLN A 129 2.64 17.48 -1.96
C GLN A 129 2.28 16.38 -2.95
N VAL A 130 1.99 16.77 -4.19
CA VAL A 130 1.80 15.86 -5.34
C VAL A 130 2.72 16.32 -6.48
N ASP A 131 2.90 15.46 -7.48
CA ASP A 131 3.68 15.84 -8.67
C ASP A 131 2.94 16.92 -9.47
N ALA A 132 3.68 17.70 -10.28
CA ALA A 132 3.17 18.89 -10.95
C ALA A 132 1.91 18.62 -11.80
N GLU A 133 1.85 17.46 -12.46
CA GLU A 133 0.71 17.00 -13.24
C GLU A 133 -0.59 16.83 -12.43
N HIS A 134 -0.48 16.56 -11.13
CA HIS A 134 -1.60 16.32 -10.22
C HIS A 134 -2.01 17.58 -9.44
N GLN A 135 -1.21 18.64 -9.47
CA GLN A 135 -1.37 19.81 -8.60
C GLN A 135 -2.69 20.54 -8.83
N GLN A 136 -3.13 20.67 -10.09
CA GLN A 136 -4.42 21.30 -10.41
C GLN A 136 -5.59 20.50 -9.83
N ALA A 137 -5.55 19.17 -9.95
CA ALA A 137 -6.58 18.29 -9.41
C ALA A 137 -6.64 18.37 -7.88
N LEU A 138 -5.48 18.39 -7.19
CA LEU A 138 -5.42 18.57 -5.75
C LEU A 138 -5.97 19.94 -5.31
N ASN A 139 -5.62 21.01 -6.02
CA ASN A 139 -6.08 22.36 -5.70
C ASN A 139 -7.63 22.48 -5.74
N ALA A 140 -8.29 21.75 -6.64
CA ALA A 140 -9.75 21.69 -6.68
C ALA A 140 -10.38 21.02 -5.44
N LEU A 141 -9.65 20.11 -4.79
CA LEU A 141 -10.14 19.39 -3.61
C LEU A 141 -9.94 20.17 -2.30
N LYS A 142 -8.97 21.08 -2.24
CA LYS A 142 -8.60 21.85 -1.02
C LYS A 142 -9.77 22.56 -0.33
N ARG A 143 -10.83 22.90 -1.06
CA ARG A 143 -12.01 23.60 -0.54
C ARG A 143 -13.17 22.69 -0.16
N THR A 144 -13.12 21.43 -0.59
CA THR A 144 -14.28 20.52 -0.54
C THR A 144 -13.98 19.22 0.20
N HIS A 145 -12.71 18.87 0.37
CA HIS A 145 -12.27 17.62 0.97
C HIS A 145 -11.15 17.87 1.99
N LYS A 146 -11.03 16.95 2.94
CA LYS A 146 -9.91 16.77 3.86
C LYS A 146 -9.12 15.52 3.51
N ILE A 147 -7.86 15.44 3.94
CA ILE A 147 -7.08 14.20 3.84
C ILE A 147 -7.37 13.27 5.01
N CYS A 148 -7.50 11.99 4.69
CA CYS A 148 -7.56 10.89 5.64
C CYS A 148 -6.22 10.13 5.58
N PRO A 149 -5.23 10.54 6.41
CA PRO A 149 -3.93 9.91 6.38
C PRO A 149 -4.04 8.46 6.87
N LEU A 150 -3.40 7.54 6.15
CA LEU A 150 -3.27 6.17 6.60
C LEU A 150 -2.39 6.13 7.86
N ARG A 151 -2.92 5.58 8.96
CA ARG A 151 -2.15 5.38 10.18
C ARG A 151 -1.24 4.17 10.01
N VAL A 152 0.06 4.41 9.97
CA VAL A 152 1.08 3.37 9.90
C VAL A 152 2.08 3.60 11.01
N PHE A 153 2.41 2.55 11.76
CA PHE A 153 3.39 2.57 12.84
C PHE A 153 4.54 1.62 12.51
N ASP A 154 5.76 2.03 12.84
CA ASP A 154 6.93 1.15 12.74
C ASP A 154 6.98 0.12 13.88
N ILE A 155 8.06 -0.66 13.91
CA ILE A 155 8.29 -1.71 14.91
C ILE A 155 8.46 -1.17 16.34
N ASP A 156 8.69 0.14 16.49
CA ASP A 156 8.87 0.83 17.77
C ASP A 156 7.61 1.67 18.12
N ASP A 157 6.47 1.37 17.48
CA ASP A 157 5.19 2.08 17.59
C ASP A 157 5.25 3.57 17.21
N ARG A 158 6.22 3.98 16.38
CA ARG A 158 6.34 5.37 15.93
C ARG A 158 5.59 5.60 14.62
N PRO A 159 4.87 6.72 14.47
CA PRO A 159 4.13 7.01 13.25
C PRO A 159 5.07 7.18 12.05
N ILE A 160 4.76 6.47 10.96
CA ILE A 160 5.44 6.57 9.68
C ILE A 160 4.73 7.60 8.79
N GLY A 161 5.47 8.61 8.32
CA GLY A 161 4.96 9.57 7.34
C GLY A 161 4.77 8.93 5.95
N VAL A 162 3.77 9.41 5.21
CA VAL A 162 3.37 8.86 3.89
C VAL A 162 4.53 8.78 2.89
N MET A 163 5.48 9.69 2.97
CA MET A 163 6.69 9.70 2.13
C MET A 163 7.60 8.48 2.35
N ASN A 164 7.61 7.94 3.57
CA ASN A 164 8.47 6.82 3.95
C ASN A 164 7.77 5.46 3.83
N MET A 165 6.44 5.46 3.74
CA MET A 165 5.61 4.24 3.67
C MET A 165 6.05 3.26 2.56
N PRO A 166 6.28 3.69 1.29
CA PRO A 166 6.68 2.75 0.24
C PRO A 166 7.99 2.02 0.51
N ALA A 167 8.96 2.66 1.17
CA ALA A 167 10.27 2.08 1.45
C ALA A 167 10.22 1.12 2.64
N LEU A 168 9.35 1.38 3.62
CA LEU A 168 9.31 0.64 4.89
C LEU A 168 8.29 -0.50 4.89
N MET A 169 7.24 -0.43 4.08
CA MET A 169 6.12 -1.37 4.17
C MET A 169 6.19 -2.53 3.17
N LYS A 170 6.79 -2.35 1.98
CA LYS A 170 6.77 -3.37 0.92
C LYS A 170 7.57 -4.62 1.33
N GLY A 171 6.89 -5.74 1.51
CA GLY A 171 7.45 -7.01 1.99
C GLY A 171 7.55 -7.12 3.51
N ALA A 172 7.02 -6.14 4.26
CA ALA A 172 7.01 -6.15 5.71
C ALA A 172 5.93 -7.09 6.24
N LEU A 173 6.22 -7.73 7.37
CA LEU A 173 5.20 -8.41 8.16
C LEU A 173 4.44 -7.35 8.97
N ALA A 174 3.12 -7.34 8.88
CA ALA A 174 2.31 -6.31 9.53
C ALA A 174 1.05 -6.89 10.17
N GLU A 175 0.70 -6.32 11.32
CA GLU A 175 -0.63 -6.39 11.88
C GLU A 175 -1.49 -5.31 11.22
N VAL A 176 -2.63 -5.71 10.65
CA VAL A 176 -3.52 -4.82 9.91
C VAL A 176 -4.89 -4.81 10.55
N HIS A 177 -5.32 -3.61 10.95
CA HIS A 177 -6.66 -3.35 11.46
C HIS A 177 -7.54 -2.90 10.30
N PHE A 178 -8.71 -3.52 10.17
CA PHE A 178 -9.60 -3.26 9.05
C PHE A 178 -11.07 -3.54 9.43
N SER A 179 -11.97 -3.14 8.54
CA SER A 179 -13.40 -3.44 8.64
C SER A 179 -13.91 -4.00 7.33
N ILE A 180 -14.90 -4.90 7.37
CA ILE A 180 -15.55 -5.42 6.16
C ILE A 180 -16.82 -4.63 5.91
N ARG A 181 -16.97 -4.10 4.69
CA ARG A 181 -18.20 -3.46 4.24
C ARG A 181 -18.83 -4.28 3.13
N HIS A 182 -20.12 -4.58 3.29
CA HIS A 182 -20.97 -5.26 2.33
C HIS A 182 -21.89 -4.26 1.63
N TRP A 183 -22.07 -4.47 0.33
CA TRP A 183 -23.03 -3.76 -0.50
C TRP A 183 -23.85 -4.79 -1.26
N ALA A 184 -25.18 -4.75 -1.12
CA ALA A 184 -26.11 -5.48 -1.97
C ALA A 184 -26.63 -4.52 -3.05
N ILE A 185 -26.23 -4.75 -4.30
CA ILE A 185 -26.62 -3.93 -5.44
C ILE A 185 -27.79 -4.61 -6.14
N TYR A 186 -28.96 -4.01 -6.05
CA TYR A 186 -30.17 -4.48 -6.69
C TYR A 186 -30.33 -3.79 -8.06
N ARG A 187 -30.67 -4.58 -9.08
CA ARG A 187 -31.08 -4.10 -10.40
C ARG A 187 -32.44 -4.69 -10.73
N PRO A 188 -33.30 -3.99 -11.49
CA PRO A 188 -34.56 -4.56 -11.95
C PRO A 188 -34.31 -5.91 -12.63
N ASP A 189 -35.13 -6.91 -12.29
CA ASP A 189 -35.15 -8.25 -12.89
C ASP A 189 -33.83 -9.05 -12.79
N GLN A 190 -32.95 -8.70 -11.85
CA GLN A 190 -31.70 -9.42 -11.61
C GLN A 190 -31.54 -9.77 -10.13
N PRO A 191 -30.91 -10.93 -9.81
CA PRO A 191 -30.54 -11.24 -8.44
C PRO A 191 -29.58 -10.17 -7.90
N ALA A 192 -29.62 -9.95 -6.58
CA ALA A 192 -28.76 -8.98 -5.92
C ALA A 192 -27.29 -9.31 -6.19
N GLN A 193 -26.51 -8.32 -6.62
CA GLN A 193 -25.07 -8.46 -6.74
C GLN A 193 -24.42 -8.06 -5.41
N HIS A 194 -23.71 -9.00 -4.78
CA HIS A 194 -23.02 -8.74 -3.52
C HIS A 194 -21.57 -8.28 -3.77
N SER A 195 -21.18 -7.21 -3.09
CA SER A 195 -19.81 -6.69 -3.11
C SER A 195 -19.31 -6.50 -1.70
N PHE A 196 -18.18 -7.13 -1.39
CA PHE A 196 -17.47 -7.03 -0.12
C PHE A 196 -16.16 -6.27 -0.33
N SER A 197 -15.89 -5.33 0.58
CA SER A 197 -14.66 -4.55 0.58
C SER A 197 -14.06 -4.54 1.97
N CYS A 198 -12.75 -4.72 2.03
CA CYS A 198 -11.98 -4.62 3.27
C CYS A 198 -11.42 -3.17 3.36
N THR A 199 -11.90 -2.41 4.33
CA THR A 199 -11.52 -1.01 4.58
C THR A 199 -10.34 -0.96 5.53
N LEU A 200 -9.24 -0.38 5.09
CA LEU A 200 -7.99 -0.29 5.85
C LEU A 200 -8.07 0.82 6.92
N ASN A 201 -7.81 0.47 8.18
CA ASN A 201 -7.95 1.41 9.30
C ASN A 201 -6.59 1.81 9.92
N GLN A 202 -5.69 0.84 10.09
CA GLN A 202 -4.36 1.03 10.68
C GLN A 202 -3.44 -0.13 10.33
N ILE A 203 -2.13 0.16 10.28
CA ILE A 203 -1.07 -0.84 10.05
C ILE A 203 -0.01 -0.67 11.14
N CYS A 204 0.38 -1.76 11.78
CA CYS A 204 1.53 -1.82 12.69
C CYS A 204 2.56 -2.78 12.10
N LEU A 205 3.78 -2.31 11.83
CA LEU A 205 4.83 -3.17 11.32
C LEU A 205 5.36 -4.07 12.44
N LEU A 206 5.32 -5.38 12.22
CA LEU A 206 5.86 -6.37 13.17
C LEU A 206 7.30 -6.73 12.82
N LYS A 207 7.62 -6.82 11.52
CA LYS A 207 8.98 -7.05 11.02
C LYS A 207 9.24 -6.21 9.78
N ARG A 208 10.46 -5.69 9.68
CA ARG A 208 10.92 -4.95 8.49
C ARG A 208 10.95 -5.88 7.27
N PRO A 209 10.81 -5.33 6.05
CA PRO A 209 10.94 -6.12 4.85
C PRO A 209 12.35 -6.72 4.77
N PRO A 210 12.52 -7.91 4.17
CA PRO A 210 13.84 -8.45 3.93
C PRO A 210 14.66 -7.45 3.09
N PRO A 211 15.99 -7.39 3.29
CA PRO A 211 16.85 -6.59 2.44
C PRO A 211 16.57 -6.94 0.97
N ALA A 212 16.38 -5.92 0.12
CA ALA A 212 16.28 -6.16 -1.30
C ALA A 212 17.53 -6.92 -1.74
N VAL A 213 17.36 -8.08 -2.37
CA VAL A 213 18.47 -8.85 -2.92
C VAL A 213 19.20 -7.92 -3.89
N GLN A 214 20.43 -7.53 -3.54
CA GLN A 214 21.24 -6.72 -4.45
C GLN A 214 21.43 -7.53 -5.72
N ASN A 215 20.96 -6.98 -6.84
CA ASN A 215 21.17 -7.63 -8.12
C ASN A 215 22.68 -7.65 -8.37
N PRO A 216 23.34 -8.82 -8.51
CA PRO A 216 24.78 -8.92 -8.72
C PRO A 216 25.24 -8.23 -10.02
N TYR A 217 24.31 -7.95 -10.95
CA TYR A 217 24.56 -7.24 -12.20
C TYR A 217 24.31 -5.73 -12.12
N LYS A 218 23.86 -5.20 -10.98
CA LYS A 218 23.80 -3.76 -10.69
C LYS A 218 24.96 -3.37 -9.78
N THR A 219 26.18 -3.74 -10.16
CA THR A 219 27.37 -3.09 -9.63
C THR A 219 27.27 -1.62 -10.01
N THR A 220 27.33 -0.74 -9.00
CA THR A 220 27.52 0.70 -9.19
C THR A 220 28.54 0.87 -10.31
N ARG A 221 28.19 1.56 -11.40
CA ARG A 221 29.13 1.90 -12.47
C ARG A 221 30.29 2.63 -11.81
N THR A 222 31.33 1.90 -11.41
CA THR A 222 32.64 2.47 -11.20
C THR A 222 32.93 3.11 -12.54
N LEU A 223 33.08 4.44 -12.55
CA LEU A 223 33.47 5.17 -13.73
C LEU A 223 34.62 4.40 -14.35
N TYR A 224 34.44 3.97 -15.60
CA TYR A 224 35.45 3.28 -16.37
C TYR A 224 36.71 4.15 -16.30
N HIS A 225 37.70 3.74 -15.51
CA HIS A 225 38.99 4.38 -15.47
C HIS A 225 39.73 3.82 -16.70
N PRO A 226 39.97 4.61 -17.77
CA PRO A 226 40.74 4.11 -18.87
C PRO A 226 42.12 3.73 -18.33
N LEU A 227 42.55 2.50 -18.63
CA LEU A 227 43.90 2.05 -18.34
C LEU A 227 44.84 3.02 -19.04
N LEU A 228 45.72 3.67 -18.26
CA LEU A 228 46.84 4.42 -18.81
C LEU A 228 47.63 3.44 -19.68
N VAL A 229 47.61 3.69 -20.99
CA VAL A 229 48.51 3.03 -21.93
C VAL A 229 49.91 3.40 -21.48
N GLN A 230 50.65 2.44 -20.93
CA GLN A 230 52.08 2.60 -20.74
C GLN A 230 52.69 2.68 -22.13
N GLU A 231 53.18 3.85 -22.51
CA GLU A 231 54.02 4.03 -23.68
C GLU A 231 55.23 3.10 -23.53
N THR A 232 55.24 2.03 -24.32
CA THR A 232 56.41 1.16 -24.44
C THR A 232 57.52 1.97 -25.10
N SER A 233 58.47 2.41 -24.27
CA SER A 233 59.78 2.89 -24.69
C SER A 233 60.45 1.86 -25.60
N THR A 234 60.44 2.11 -26.92
CA THR A 234 61.30 1.42 -27.89
C THR A 234 62.73 1.92 -27.73
N ALA A 235 63.50 1.25 -26.87
CA ALA A 235 64.96 1.32 -26.89
C ALA A 235 65.48 0.09 -27.63
N ASP A 236 65.52 0.17 -28.96
CA ASP A 236 66.23 -0.80 -29.79
C ASP A 236 67.74 -0.56 -29.67
N ALA A 237 68.38 -1.38 -28.85
CA ALA A 237 69.82 -1.55 -28.79
C ALA A 237 70.28 -2.33 -30.03
N ASN A 238 70.68 -1.60 -31.07
CA ASN A 238 71.38 -2.15 -32.22
C ASN A 238 72.85 -2.42 -31.82
N SER A 239 73.20 -3.68 -31.63
CA SER A 239 74.56 -4.14 -31.36
C SER A 239 75.23 -4.64 -32.63
N SER A 240 76.35 -3.99 -32.99
CA SER A 240 77.58 -4.57 -33.57
C SER A 240 77.50 -5.02 -35.05
N ARG A 241 78.48 -4.83 -35.95
CA ARG A 241 79.96 -4.79 -35.84
C ARG A 241 80.50 -4.42 -37.26
N SER A 242 81.46 -3.50 -37.37
CA SER A 242 82.88 -3.71 -37.74
C SER A 242 83.30 -3.53 -39.21
N HIS A 243 84.25 -2.60 -39.41
CA HIS A 243 85.40 -2.56 -40.33
C HIS A 243 85.27 -3.13 -41.75
N THR A 244 85.40 -2.27 -42.77
CA THR A 244 86.68 -1.98 -43.46
C THR A 244 86.54 -0.73 -44.33
#